data_AF-A0A1Z1MNQ4-F1
#
_entry.id   AF-A0A1Z1MNQ4-F1
#
_cell.length_a   1.000
_cell.length_b   1.000
_cell.length_c   1.000
_cell.angle_alpha   90.00
_cell.angle_beta   90.00
_cell.angle_gamma   90.00
#
_symmetry.space_group_name_H-M   'P 1'
#
loop_
_entity.id
_entity.type
_entity.pdbx_description
1 polymer ?
#
loop_
_entity_poly.entity_id
_entity_poly.type
_entity_poly.pdbx_seq_one_letter_code
_entity_poly.pdbx_strand_id
1 'polypeptide(L)'
;MFDYFLYFIISVLFILFFIACCYQLYSIMLNNYVNNNNSVTFFDKFGSILPYGLPLLEGLQNFGQQILPDYPFSLMSLYKKTFMPLVIFYVTHPALAFIIFFVLYYLFVRSKSPLPNRPFIRFNVLQAILLFLINSLLGSAFRALPIEFRVSFYGLILCNTLFWFVLSTIMYAVIKSIEGKYAKIPVISQAVRIQIDSP
;
A
#
# COMPACT_ATOMS: atom_id res chain seq x y z
N MET A 1 -14.52 51.44 20.74
CA MET A 1 -15.52 50.48 20.19
C MET A 1 -15.35 50.30 18.68
N PHE A 2 -15.10 51.39 17.92
CA PHE A 2 -14.82 51.33 16.47
C PHE A 2 -13.53 50.55 16.09
N ASP A 3 -12.45 50.66 16.88
CA ASP A 3 -11.20 49.96 16.55
C ASP A 3 -11.33 48.44 16.59
N TYR A 4 -12.03 47.90 17.61
CA TYR A 4 -12.32 46.46 17.69
C TYR A 4 -13.17 45.96 16.52
N PHE A 5 -14.09 46.80 16.05
CA PHE A 5 -14.91 46.49 14.87
C PHE A 5 -14.06 46.45 13.59
N LEU A 6 -13.11 47.39 13.44
CA LEU A 6 -12.15 47.38 12.33
C LEU A 6 -11.22 46.16 12.36
N TYR A 7 -10.67 45.79 13.52
CA TYR A 7 -9.85 44.58 13.67
C TYR A 7 -10.62 43.30 13.34
N PHE A 8 -11.91 43.24 13.71
CA PHE A 8 -12.78 42.12 13.36
C PHE A 8 -13.01 42.02 11.84
N ILE A 9 -13.24 43.14 11.16
CA ILE A 9 -13.39 43.15 9.69
C ILE A 9 -12.10 42.69 9.01
N ILE A 10 -10.95 43.20 9.46
CA ILE A 10 -9.64 42.84 8.91
C ILE A 10 -9.34 41.35 9.11
N SER A 11 -9.66 40.78 10.27
CA SER A 11 -9.42 39.35 10.54
C SER A 11 -10.30 38.44 9.68
N VAL A 12 -11.57 38.80 9.47
CA VAL A 12 -12.49 38.06 8.57
C VAL A 12 -11.99 38.11 7.13
N LEU A 13 -11.53 39.27 6.65
CA LEU A 13 -10.94 39.41 5.31
C LEU A 13 -9.69 38.53 5.15
N PHE A 14 -8.85 38.48 6.18
CA PHE A 14 -7.64 37.65 6.18
C PHE A 14 -7.97 36.14 6.11
N ILE A 15 -9.00 35.71 6.85
CA ILE A 15 -9.49 34.32 6.81
C ILE A 15 -10.04 33.98 5.43
N LEU A 16 -10.86 34.85 4.83
CA LEU A 16 -11.40 34.64 3.48
C LEU A 16 -10.30 34.57 2.42
N PHE A 17 -9.29 35.45 2.52
CA PHE A 17 -8.13 35.42 1.64
C PHE A 17 -7.33 34.13 1.79
N PHE A 18 -7.13 33.65 3.03
CA PHE A 18 -6.44 32.39 3.29
C PHE A 18 -7.19 31.20 2.68
N ILE A 19 -8.51 31.13 2.86
CA ILE A 19 -9.35 30.09 2.26
C ILE A 19 -9.27 30.13 0.73
N ALA A 20 -9.37 31.32 0.12
CA ALA A 20 -9.26 31.50 -1.32
C ALA A 20 -7.88 31.05 -1.85
N CYS A 21 -6.80 31.40 -1.15
CA CYS A 21 -5.44 30.99 -1.50
C CYS A 21 -5.28 29.47 -1.42
N CYS A 22 -5.78 28.83 -0.34
CA CYS A 22 -5.81 27.37 -0.21
C CYS A 22 -6.60 26.71 -1.35
N TYR A 23 -7.75 27.26 -1.72
CA TYR A 23 -8.56 26.76 -2.83
C TYR A 23 -7.83 26.90 -4.17
N GLN A 24 -7.18 28.04 -4.44
CA GLN A 24 -6.39 28.25 -5.65
C GLN A 24 -5.22 27.26 -5.72
N LEU A 25 -4.46 27.10 -4.64
CA LEU A 25 -3.36 26.14 -4.56
C LEU A 25 -3.85 24.71 -4.80
N TYR A 26 -4.97 24.32 -4.20
CA TYR A 26 -5.60 23.01 -4.44
C TYR A 26 -5.99 22.84 -5.91
N SER A 27 -6.64 23.85 -6.51
CA SER A 27 -7.08 23.81 -7.91
C SER A 27 -5.90 23.70 -8.88
N ILE A 28 -4.80 24.42 -8.63
CA ILE A 28 -3.58 24.38 -9.46
C ILE A 28 -2.91 23.01 -9.35
N MET A 29 -2.82 22.45 -8.13
CA MET A 29 -2.27 21.12 -7.93
C MET A 29 -3.12 20.05 -8.63
N LEU A 30 -4.45 20.14 -8.52
CA LEU A 30 -5.37 19.23 -9.19
C LEU A 30 -5.27 19.36 -10.71
N ASN A 31 -5.22 20.58 -11.24
CA ASN A 31 -5.13 20.82 -12.68
C ASN A 31 -3.79 20.31 -13.24
N ASN A 32 -2.67 20.55 -12.55
CA ASN A 32 -1.37 19.98 -12.89
C ASN A 32 -1.37 18.44 -12.81
N TYR A 33 -2.10 17.88 -11.84
CA TYR A 33 -2.27 16.44 -11.70
C TYR A 33 -3.20 15.83 -12.77
N VAL A 34 -4.11 16.59 -13.37
CA VAL A 34 -4.94 16.10 -14.48
C VAL A 34 -4.22 16.28 -15.82
N ASN A 35 -3.47 17.36 -16.01
CA ASN A 35 -2.79 17.65 -17.27
C ASN A 35 -1.48 16.87 -17.47
N ASN A 36 -0.71 16.65 -16.39
CA ASN A 36 0.65 16.12 -16.51
C ASN A 36 0.69 14.58 -16.37
N ASN A 37 0.06 13.86 -17.30
CA ASN A 37 -0.10 12.41 -17.21
C ASN A 37 1.19 11.59 -17.41
N ASN A 38 2.21 12.17 -18.06
CA ASN A 38 3.41 11.43 -18.45
C ASN A 38 4.54 11.48 -17.41
N SER A 39 4.51 12.43 -16.47
CA SER A 39 5.53 12.53 -15.42
C SER A 39 5.01 11.99 -14.09
N VAL A 40 5.89 11.26 -13.39
CA VAL A 40 5.60 10.73 -12.06
C VAL A 40 5.71 11.86 -11.05
N THR A 41 4.58 12.28 -10.50
CA THR A 41 4.52 13.35 -9.49
C THR A 41 4.86 12.81 -8.09
N PHE A 42 5.15 13.71 -7.15
CA PHE A 42 5.36 13.33 -5.75
C PHE A 42 4.13 12.59 -5.18
N PHE A 43 2.92 13.04 -5.50
CA PHE A 43 1.69 12.37 -5.10
C PHE A 43 1.57 10.95 -5.67
N ASP A 44 2.00 10.74 -6.92
CA ASP A 44 2.01 9.39 -7.52
C ASP A 44 2.93 8.43 -6.78
N LYS A 45 4.08 8.91 -6.28
CA LYS A 45 5.03 8.10 -5.50
C LYS A 45 4.42 7.65 -4.19
N PHE A 46 3.86 8.57 -3.41
CA PHE A 46 3.22 8.24 -2.13
C PHE A 46 1.98 7.37 -2.32
N GLY A 47 1.13 7.71 -3.29
CA GLY A 47 -0.05 6.93 -3.64
C GLY A 47 0.28 5.50 -4.09
N SER A 48 1.45 5.29 -4.71
CA SER A 48 1.91 3.96 -5.13
C SER A 48 2.44 3.08 -4.00
N ILE A 49 2.79 3.64 -2.84
CA ILE A 49 3.30 2.88 -1.69
C ILE A 49 2.14 2.25 -0.91
N LEU A 50 1.03 2.97 -0.75
CA LEU A 50 -0.12 2.55 0.05
C LEU A 50 -0.67 1.15 -0.30
N PRO A 51 -0.84 0.78 -1.59
CA PRO A 51 -1.37 -0.54 -1.96
C PRO A 51 -0.52 -1.70 -1.44
N TYR A 52 0.80 -1.54 -1.31
CA TYR A 52 1.70 -2.57 -0.81
C TYR A 52 1.52 -2.88 0.69
N GLY A 53 0.75 -2.06 1.42
CA GLY A 53 0.34 -2.39 2.78
C GLY A 53 -0.52 -3.66 2.85
N LEU A 54 -1.36 -3.90 1.84
CA LEU A 54 -2.23 -5.08 1.79
C LEU A 54 -1.43 -6.41 1.73
N PRO A 55 -0.53 -6.64 0.75
CA PRO A 55 0.29 -7.84 0.72
C PRO A 55 1.23 -7.97 1.93
N LEU A 56 1.63 -6.85 2.56
CA LEU A 56 2.47 -6.85 3.75
C LEU A 56 1.72 -7.44 4.95
N LEU A 57 0.50 -6.94 5.20
CA LEU A 57 -0.35 -7.42 6.29
C LEU A 57 -0.71 -8.90 6.10
N GLU A 58 -1.05 -9.29 4.87
CA GLU A 58 -1.35 -10.69 4.54
C GLU A 58 -0.15 -11.61 4.82
N GLY A 59 1.07 -11.21 4.43
CA GLY A 59 2.27 -12.01 4.70
C GLY A 59 2.68 -12.03 6.18
N LEU A 60 2.50 -10.93 6.91
CA LEU A 60 2.74 -10.88 8.35
C LEU A 60 1.76 -11.78 9.12
N GLN A 61 0.49 -11.80 8.72
CA GLN A 61 -0.50 -12.71 9.28
C GLN A 61 -0.15 -14.17 9.00
N ASN A 62 0.17 -14.51 7.75
CA ASN A 62 0.29 -15.91 7.32
C ASN A 62 1.59 -16.56 7.77
N PHE A 63 2.71 -15.83 7.76
CA PHE A 63 4.03 -16.38 8.08
C PHE A 63 4.60 -15.77 9.35
N GLY A 64 4.42 -14.47 9.55
CA GLY A 64 5.09 -13.73 10.62
C GLY A 64 4.87 -14.32 12.01
N GLN A 65 3.63 -14.71 12.36
CA GLN A 65 3.32 -15.23 13.70
C GLN A 65 4.12 -16.48 14.09
N GLN A 66 4.51 -17.31 13.13
CA GLN A 66 5.18 -18.59 13.39
C GLN A 66 6.70 -18.47 13.58
N ILE A 67 7.32 -17.48 12.93
CA ILE A 67 8.79 -17.32 12.83
C ILE A 67 9.32 -16.15 13.64
N LEU A 68 8.53 -15.07 13.81
CA LEU A 68 8.95 -13.91 14.62
C LEU A 68 9.34 -14.26 16.07
N PRO A 69 8.76 -15.29 16.74
CA PRO A 69 9.25 -15.75 18.03
C PRO A 69 10.70 -16.23 18.05
N ASP A 70 11.21 -16.75 16.92
CA ASP A 70 12.57 -17.29 16.80
C ASP A 70 13.61 -16.19 16.47
N TYR A 71 13.15 -14.97 16.21
CA TYR A 71 14.02 -13.84 15.87
C TYR A 71 14.55 -13.13 17.12
N PRO A 72 15.67 -12.38 17.00
CA PRO A 72 16.21 -11.57 18.09
C PRO A 72 15.16 -10.68 18.77
N PHE A 73 15.26 -10.55 20.09
CA PHE A 73 14.28 -9.84 20.92
C PHE A 73 14.01 -8.40 20.46
N SER A 74 15.02 -7.70 19.93
CA SER A 74 14.88 -6.34 19.40
C SER A 74 13.91 -6.25 18.22
N LEU A 75 13.99 -7.18 17.26
CA LEU A 75 13.10 -7.24 16.10
C LEU A 75 11.68 -7.62 16.51
N MET A 76 11.56 -8.59 17.42
CA MET A 76 10.26 -8.99 17.97
C MET A 76 9.58 -7.83 18.71
N SER A 77 10.32 -7.07 19.51
CA SER A 77 9.80 -5.88 20.21
C SER A 77 9.30 -4.81 19.23
N LEU A 78 10.07 -4.54 18.16
CA LEU A 78 9.66 -3.60 17.12
C LEU A 78 8.37 -4.06 16.44
N TYR A 79 8.30 -5.31 16.00
CA TYR A 79 7.09 -5.88 15.40
C TYR A 79 5.88 -5.78 16.33
N LYS A 80 6.02 -6.16 17.60
CA LYS A 80 4.94 -6.09 18.60
C LYS A 80 4.42 -4.68 18.81
N LYS A 81 5.30 -3.68 18.77
CA LYS A 81 4.93 -2.27 18.99
C LYS A 81 4.31 -1.62 17.75
N THR A 82 4.77 -1.95 16.55
CA THR A 82 4.37 -1.25 15.31
C THR A 82 3.35 -2.02 14.48
N PHE A 83 3.65 -3.27 14.11
CA PHE A 83 2.87 -4.03 13.14
C PHE A 83 1.82 -4.93 13.80
N MET A 84 2.08 -5.46 15.00
CA MET A 84 1.17 -6.41 15.65
C MET A 84 -0.25 -5.86 15.85
N PRO A 85 -0.48 -4.60 16.28
CA PRO A 85 -1.84 -4.06 16.40
C PRO A 85 -2.57 -4.03 15.05
N LEU A 86 -1.86 -3.67 13.97
CA LEU A 86 -2.42 -3.65 12.62
C LEU A 86 -2.76 -5.06 12.12
N VAL A 87 -1.86 -6.03 12.36
CA VAL A 87 -2.08 -7.43 12.00
C VAL A 87 -3.26 -8.01 12.79
N ILE A 88 -3.38 -7.73 14.09
CA ILE A 88 -4.53 -8.17 14.90
C ILE A 88 -5.83 -7.57 14.37
N PHE A 89 -5.84 -6.28 14.06
CA PHE A 89 -7.02 -5.63 13.48
C PHE A 89 -7.42 -6.25 12.13
N TYR A 90 -6.43 -6.54 11.28
CA TYR A 90 -6.62 -7.19 9.99
C TYR A 90 -7.17 -8.63 10.14
N VAL A 91 -6.60 -9.42 11.05
CA VAL A 91 -7.03 -10.81 11.33
C VAL A 91 -8.45 -10.87 11.92
N THR A 92 -8.80 -9.93 12.80
CA THR A 92 -10.12 -9.90 13.44
C THR A 92 -11.24 -9.47 12.48
N HIS A 93 -10.90 -8.83 11.37
CA HIS A 93 -11.85 -8.39 10.34
C HIS A 93 -11.56 -9.10 9.01
N PRO A 94 -11.92 -10.39 8.84
CA PRO A 94 -11.55 -11.17 7.66
C PRO A 94 -12.08 -10.58 6.34
N ALA A 95 -13.21 -9.87 6.36
CA ALA A 95 -13.76 -9.19 5.18
C ALA A 95 -12.95 -7.98 4.72
N LEU A 96 -12.09 -7.42 5.59
CA LEU A 96 -11.37 -6.17 5.35
C LEU A 96 -10.38 -6.30 4.19
N ALA A 97 -9.67 -7.43 4.10
CA ALA A 97 -8.78 -7.74 2.99
C ALA A 97 -9.51 -7.67 1.64
N PHE A 98 -10.69 -8.29 1.58
CA PHE A 98 -11.53 -8.34 0.40
C PHE A 98 -12.06 -6.94 0.05
N ILE A 99 -12.55 -6.19 1.04
CA ILE A 99 -13.02 -4.81 0.83
C ILE A 99 -11.90 -3.92 0.29
N ILE A 100 -10.71 -3.95 0.89
CA ILE A 100 -9.57 -3.16 0.42
C ILE A 100 -9.18 -3.56 -1.01
N PHE A 101 -9.17 -4.85 -1.34
CA PHE A 101 -8.92 -5.32 -2.70
C PHE A 101 -9.89 -4.68 -3.70
N PHE A 102 -11.20 -4.70 -3.44
CA PHE A 102 -12.18 -4.10 -4.36
C PHE A 102 -12.07 -2.58 -4.42
N VAL A 103 -11.80 -1.93 -3.29
CA VAL A 103 -11.59 -0.48 -3.25
C VAL A 103 -10.38 -0.10 -4.09
N LEU A 104 -9.24 -0.77 -3.92
CA LEU A 104 -8.03 -0.51 -4.73
C LEU A 104 -8.28 -0.76 -6.21
N TYR A 105 -8.95 -1.88 -6.56
CA TYR A 105 -9.26 -2.21 -7.94
C TYR A 105 -10.22 -1.19 -8.58
N TYR A 106 -11.30 -0.84 -7.88
CA TYR A 106 -12.30 0.11 -8.37
C TYR A 106 -11.72 1.52 -8.56
N LEU A 107 -10.90 1.98 -7.59
CA LEU A 107 -10.36 3.33 -7.60
C LEU A 107 -9.24 3.53 -8.62
N PHE A 108 -8.38 2.54 -8.86
CA PHE A 108 -7.15 2.75 -9.64
C PHE A 108 -6.99 1.85 -10.87
N VAL A 109 -7.68 0.72 -10.94
CA VAL A 109 -7.47 -0.28 -12.00
C VAL A 109 -8.55 -0.24 -13.08
N ARG A 110 -9.79 0.01 -12.68
CA ARG A 110 -10.94 0.04 -13.59
C ARG A 110 -10.75 1.09 -14.69
N SER A 111 -11.08 0.75 -15.94
CA SER A 111 -11.01 1.67 -17.10
C SER A 111 -11.79 2.98 -16.89
N LYS A 112 -12.98 2.90 -16.26
CA LYS A 112 -13.80 4.04 -15.82
C LYS A 112 -13.62 4.29 -14.33
N SER A 113 -12.37 4.44 -13.87
CA SER A 113 -12.08 4.77 -12.47
C SER A 113 -12.50 6.20 -12.14
N PRO A 114 -12.90 6.47 -10.88
CA PRO A 114 -13.18 7.84 -10.44
C PRO A 114 -11.91 8.69 -10.34
N LEU A 115 -10.73 8.07 -10.19
CA LEU A 115 -9.45 8.76 -10.12
C LEU A 115 -8.83 8.94 -11.51
N PRO A 116 -7.98 9.97 -11.71
CA PRO A 116 -7.26 10.21 -12.95
C PRO A 116 -6.43 8.99 -13.35
N ASN A 117 -6.45 8.64 -14.64
CA ASN A 117 -5.71 7.48 -15.14
C ASN A 117 -4.20 7.78 -15.13
N ARG A 118 -3.51 7.35 -14.06
CA ARG A 118 -2.05 7.42 -13.92
C ARG A 118 -1.44 6.02 -14.09
N PRO A 119 -0.70 5.75 -15.19
CA PRO A 119 -0.11 4.44 -15.46
C PRO A 119 0.81 3.94 -14.33
N PHE A 120 1.55 4.86 -13.70
CA PHE A 120 2.47 4.53 -12.60
C PHE A 120 1.75 3.98 -11.36
N ILE A 121 0.67 4.64 -10.92
CA ILE A 121 -0.12 4.18 -9.78
C ILE A 121 -0.84 2.88 -10.15
N ARG A 122 -1.46 2.83 -11.34
CA ARG A 122 -2.19 1.63 -11.80
C ARG A 122 -1.29 0.39 -11.84
N PHE A 123 -0.04 0.54 -12.28
CA PHE A 123 0.96 -0.53 -12.21
C PHE A 123 1.25 -0.99 -10.78
N ASN A 124 1.54 -0.05 -9.87
CA ASN A 124 1.88 -0.42 -8.50
C ASN A 124 0.69 -1.02 -7.74
N VAL A 125 -0.53 -0.53 -7.99
CA VAL A 125 -1.76 -1.11 -7.42
C VAL A 125 -1.96 -2.53 -7.93
N LEU A 126 -1.87 -2.76 -9.24
CA LEU A 126 -1.99 -4.10 -9.81
C LEU A 126 -0.91 -5.05 -9.28
N GLN A 127 0.32 -4.58 -9.15
CA GLN A 127 1.42 -5.37 -8.60
C GLN A 127 1.20 -5.73 -7.14
N ALA A 128 0.73 -4.79 -6.32
CA ALA A 128 0.38 -5.03 -4.92
C ALA A 128 -0.77 -6.02 -4.77
N ILE A 129 -1.81 -5.90 -5.62
CA ILE A 129 -2.94 -6.83 -5.67
C ILE A 129 -2.44 -8.24 -6.03
N LEU A 130 -1.58 -8.37 -7.04
CA LEU A 130 -1.07 -9.66 -7.47
C LEU A 130 -0.18 -10.31 -6.40
N LEU A 131 0.67 -9.51 -5.72
CA LEU A 131 1.42 -9.96 -4.54
C LEU A 131 0.50 -10.41 -3.40
N PHE A 132 -0.61 -9.69 -3.16
CA PHE A 132 -1.59 -10.06 -2.14
C PHE A 132 -2.21 -11.43 -2.44
N LEU A 133 -2.64 -11.65 -3.69
CA LEU A 133 -3.20 -12.94 -4.11
C LEU A 133 -2.18 -14.08 -3.99
N ILE A 134 -0.93 -13.85 -4.40
CA ILE A 134 0.15 -14.84 -4.25
C ILE A 134 0.40 -15.16 -2.77
N ASN A 135 0.51 -14.14 -1.91
CA ASN A 135 0.75 -14.33 -0.48
C ASN A 135 -0.41 -15.06 0.20
N SER A 136 -1.65 -14.77 -0.19
CA SER A 136 -2.83 -15.44 0.35
C SER A 136 -2.88 -16.92 -0.10
N LEU A 137 -2.54 -17.19 -1.36
CA LEU A 137 -2.45 -18.55 -1.89
C LEU A 137 -1.34 -19.35 -1.18
N LEU A 138 -0.14 -18.79 -1.05
CA LEU A 138 0.99 -19.44 -0.38
C LEU A 138 0.70 -19.67 1.10
N GLY A 139 0.07 -18.69 1.78
CA GLY A 139 -0.33 -18.83 3.18
C GLY A 139 -1.41 -19.90 3.38
N SER A 140 -2.41 -19.95 2.50
CA SER A 140 -3.43 -20.99 2.53
C SER A 140 -2.85 -22.38 2.25
N ALA A 141 -2.00 -22.49 1.22
CA ALA A 141 -1.30 -23.74 0.88
C ALA A 141 -0.43 -24.23 2.04
N PHE A 142 0.34 -23.34 2.67
CA PHE A 142 1.15 -23.69 3.83
C PHE A 142 0.29 -24.15 5.01
N ARG A 143 -0.83 -23.47 5.29
CA ARG A 143 -1.77 -23.87 6.35
C ARG A 143 -2.47 -25.21 6.10
N ALA A 144 -2.63 -25.60 4.84
CA ALA A 144 -3.21 -26.88 4.45
C ALA A 144 -2.24 -28.07 4.65
N LEU A 145 -0.94 -27.82 4.86
CA LEU A 145 0.04 -28.87 5.14
C LEU A 145 -0.18 -29.49 6.55
N PRO A 146 0.21 -30.77 6.73
CA PRO A 146 0.13 -31.44 8.03
C PRO A 146 0.81 -30.64 9.14
N ILE A 147 0.25 -30.69 10.35
CA ILE A 147 0.79 -29.93 11.49
C ILE A 147 2.22 -30.37 11.83
N GLU A 148 2.51 -31.67 11.71
CA GLU A 148 3.81 -32.28 11.92
C GLU A 148 4.86 -31.67 11.00
N PHE A 149 4.49 -31.44 9.73
CA PHE A 149 5.38 -30.79 8.77
C PHE A 149 5.59 -29.32 9.12
N ARG A 150 4.51 -28.57 9.43
CA ARG A 150 4.61 -27.12 9.69
C ARG A 150 5.51 -26.77 10.87
N VAL A 151 5.50 -27.59 11.92
CA VAL A 151 6.35 -27.39 13.12
C VAL A 151 7.72 -28.06 12.99
N SER A 152 7.94 -28.86 11.96
CA SER A 152 9.25 -29.46 11.68
C SER A 152 10.27 -28.40 11.26
N PHE A 153 11.55 -28.76 11.34
CA PHE A 153 12.65 -27.93 10.85
C PHE A 153 12.47 -27.52 9.38
N TYR A 154 12.02 -28.43 8.52
CA TYR A 154 11.76 -28.13 7.10
C TYR A 154 10.59 -27.17 6.91
N GLY A 155 9.53 -27.32 7.71
CA GLY A 155 8.38 -26.42 7.70
C GLY A 155 8.75 -25.00 8.13
N LEU A 156 9.58 -24.88 9.17
CA LEU A 156 10.08 -23.58 9.64
C LEU A 156 11.00 -22.91 8.62
N ILE A 157 11.88 -23.67 7.95
CA ILE A 157 12.71 -23.13 6.85
C ILE A 157 11.81 -22.62 5.73
N LEU A 158 10.83 -23.41 5.29
CA LEU A 158 9.90 -23.00 4.25
C LEU A 158 9.13 -21.73 4.65
N CYS A 159 8.57 -21.69 5.86
CA CYS A 159 7.85 -20.52 6.37
C CYS A 159 8.76 -19.27 6.41
N ASN A 160 9.99 -19.43 6.87
CA ASN A 160 10.97 -18.35 6.91
C ASN A 160 11.33 -17.83 5.50
N THR A 161 11.56 -18.72 4.54
CA THR A 161 11.84 -18.32 3.15
C THR A 161 10.66 -17.59 2.51
N LEU A 162 9.43 -18.04 2.75
CA LEU A 162 8.21 -17.37 2.28
C LEU A 162 8.05 -15.98 2.91
N PHE A 163 8.37 -15.83 4.18
CA PHE A 163 8.34 -14.54 4.86
C PHE A 163 9.38 -13.56 4.31
N TRP A 164 10.61 -14.02 4.07
CA TRP A 164 11.63 -13.22 3.41
C TRP A 164 11.27 -12.85 1.98
N PHE A 165 10.60 -13.74 1.25
CA PHE A 165 10.04 -13.43 -0.06
C PHE A 165 9.05 -12.25 0.03
N VAL A 166 8.12 -12.28 0.99
CA VAL A 166 7.18 -11.15 1.20
C VAL A 166 7.92 -9.86 1.54
N LEU A 167 8.78 -9.88 2.56
CA LEU A 167 9.46 -8.67 3.02
C LEU A 167 10.34 -8.06 1.91
N SER A 168 11.12 -8.89 1.23
CA SER A 168 12.06 -8.42 0.20
C SER A 168 11.35 -7.86 -1.01
N THR A 169 10.28 -8.52 -1.48
CA THR A 169 9.50 -8.04 -2.64
C THR A 169 8.80 -6.72 -2.36
N ILE A 170 8.20 -6.57 -1.16
CA ILE A 170 7.53 -5.34 -0.74
C ILE A 170 8.54 -4.23 -0.54
N MET A 171 9.64 -4.47 0.18
CA MET A 171 10.67 -3.46 0.41
C MET A 171 11.27 -2.98 -0.91
N TYR A 172 11.57 -3.89 -1.83
CA TYR A 172 12.04 -3.55 -3.17
C TYR A 172 11.03 -2.69 -3.95
N ALA A 173 9.74 -3.05 -3.90
CA ALA A 173 8.69 -2.31 -4.59
C ALA A 173 8.47 -0.91 -4.02
N VAL A 174 8.54 -0.76 -2.69
CA VAL A 174 8.45 0.54 -2.00
C VAL A 174 9.63 1.42 -2.36
N ILE A 175 10.86 0.91 -2.31
CA ILE A 175 12.07 1.67 -2.70
C ILE A 175 11.94 2.18 -4.14
N LYS A 176 11.50 1.31 -5.07
CA LYS A 176 11.30 1.71 -6.47
C LYS A 176 10.17 2.72 -6.65
N SER A 177 9.11 2.62 -5.86
CA SER A 177 8.03 3.61 -5.85
C SER A 177 8.53 4.99 -5.42
N ILE A 178 9.39 5.06 -4.40
CA ILE A 178 10.03 6.31 -3.94
C ILE A 178 10.96 6.89 -5.01
N GLU A 179 11.74 6.04 -5.69
CA GLU A 179 12.56 6.44 -6.84
C GLU A 179 11.72 6.93 -8.03
N GLY A 180 10.40 6.67 -8.06
CA GLY A 180 9.54 6.93 -9.21
C GLY A 180 9.75 5.97 -10.37
N LYS A 181 10.25 4.75 -10.09
CA LYS A 181 10.53 3.70 -11.08
C LYS A 181 9.61 2.51 -10.88
N TYR A 182 9.30 1.83 -11.97
CA TYR A 182 8.57 0.57 -11.92
C TYR A 182 9.45 -0.53 -11.30
N ALA A 183 8.95 -1.18 -10.25
CA ALA A 183 9.57 -2.37 -9.71
C ALA A 183 9.58 -3.49 -10.77
N LYS A 184 10.68 -4.25 -10.85
CA LYS A 184 10.87 -5.37 -11.78
C LYS A 184 10.98 -6.68 -11.00
N ILE A 185 9.87 -7.12 -10.42
CA ILE A 185 9.77 -8.42 -9.78
C ILE A 185 9.55 -9.47 -10.88
N PRO A 186 10.42 -10.49 -11.00
CA PRO A 186 10.29 -11.54 -12.01
C PRO A 186 8.90 -12.18 -11.99
N VAL A 187 8.35 -12.48 -13.17
CA VAL A 187 7.01 -13.03 -13.39
C VAL A 187 5.86 -12.07 -13.01
N ILE A 188 5.88 -11.51 -11.80
CA ILE A 188 4.85 -10.62 -11.26
C ILE A 188 4.74 -9.34 -12.08
N SER A 189 5.84 -8.60 -12.25
CA SER A 189 5.82 -7.34 -12.99
C SER A 189 5.55 -7.54 -14.49
N GLN A 190 5.85 -8.73 -15.03
CA GLN A 190 5.53 -9.09 -16.41
C GLN A 190 4.02 -9.34 -16.58
N ALA A 191 3.42 -10.11 -15.66
CA ALA A 191 1.98 -10.35 -15.63
C ALA A 191 1.19 -9.03 -15.50
N VAL A 192 1.65 -8.11 -14.66
CA VAL A 192 1.03 -6.78 -14.51
C VAL A 192 1.11 -5.98 -15.82
N ARG A 193 2.24 -6.00 -16.53
CA ARG A 193 2.35 -5.30 -17.83
C ARG A 193 1.37 -5.84 -18.85
N ILE A 194 1.29 -7.17 -18.98
CA ILE A 194 0.32 -7.82 -19.88
C ILE A 194 -1.12 -7.38 -19.56
N GLN A 195 -1.46 -7.25 -18.28
CA GLN A 195 -2.80 -6.82 -17.85
C GLN A 195 -3.10 -5.33 -18.08
N ILE A 196 -2.07 -4.48 -18.19
CA ILE A 196 -2.23 -3.06 -18.49
C ILE A 196 -2.26 -2.82 -19.99
N ASP A 197 -1.46 -3.59 -20.73
CA ASP A 197 -1.30 -3.49 -22.18
C ASP A 197 -2.40 -4.25 -22.94
N SER A 198 -3.20 -5.08 -22.25
CA SER A 198 -4.36 -5.71 -22.85
C SER A 198 -5.47 -4.68 -23.15
N PRO A 199 -5.99 -4.66 -24.39
CA PRO A 199 -6.99 -3.69 -24.84
C PRO A 199 -8.33 -3.80 -24.11
#